data_AF-A0A0F3IE32-F1
#
_entry.id   AF-A0A0F3IE32-F1
#
_cell.length_a   1.000
_cell.length_b   1.000
_cell.length_c   1.000
_cell.angle_alpha   90.00
_cell.angle_beta   90.00
_cell.angle_gamma   90.00
#
_symmetry.space_group_name_H-M   'P 1'
#
loop_
_entity.id
_entity.type
_entity.pdbx_description
1 polymer ?
#
loop_
_entity_poly.entity_id
_entity_poly.type
_entity_poly.pdbx_seq_one_letter_code
_entity_poly.pdbx_strand_id
1 'polypeptide(L)'
;MTLTAHWIHHLNTWQSSGMTQAAYCRQHRLNVKTFAARLHDFRNEHSTPAFIPVQVKEPATALLVLHTGHGSRLELPITVSAPWLAELLRCLA
;
A
#
# COMPACT_ATOMS: atom_id res chain seq x y z
N MET A 1 -3.69 -0.46 -28.08
CA MET A 1 -4.47 0.37 -29.03
C MET A 1 -4.04 1.80 -28.78
N THR A 2 -3.70 2.58 -29.80
CA THR A 2 -3.19 3.94 -29.60
C THR A 2 -4.32 4.91 -29.30
N LEU A 3 -4.21 5.65 -28.20
CA LEU A 3 -5.14 6.72 -27.87
C LEU A 3 -4.87 7.92 -28.79
N THR A 4 -5.85 8.32 -29.59
CA THR A 4 -5.67 9.42 -30.56
C THR A 4 -5.86 10.78 -29.90
N ALA A 5 -5.25 11.83 -30.46
CA ALA A 5 -5.38 13.20 -29.98
C ALA A 5 -6.85 13.67 -29.85
N HIS A 6 -7.72 13.22 -30.76
CA HIS A 6 -9.16 13.47 -30.71
C HIS A 6 -9.81 12.90 -29.43
N TRP A 7 -9.45 11.68 -29.05
CA TRP A 7 -9.96 11.06 -27.82
C TRP A 7 -9.42 11.72 -26.57
N ILE A 8 -8.13 12.07 -26.54
CA ILE A 8 -7.52 12.82 -25.44
C ILE A 8 -8.25 14.14 -25.21
N HIS A 9 -8.55 14.88 -26.29
CA HIS A 9 -9.31 16.12 -26.20
C HIS A 9 -10.69 15.90 -25.57
N HIS A 10 -11.45 14.90 -26.03
CA HIS A 10 -12.75 14.61 -25.44
C HIS A 10 -12.69 14.22 -23.97
N LEU A 11 -11.70 13.44 -23.56
CA LEU A 11 -11.52 12.99 -22.17
C LEU A 11 -11.15 14.16 -21.24
N ASN A 12 -10.24 15.03 -21.67
CA ASN A 12 -9.86 16.22 -20.92
C ASN A 12 -11.02 17.21 -20.79
N THR A 13 -11.73 17.49 -21.89
CA THR A 13 -12.91 18.36 -21.89
C THR A 13 -14.04 17.79 -21.03
N TRP A 14 -14.25 16.48 -21.07
CA TRP A 14 -15.20 15.81 -20.17
C TRP A 14 -14.79 15.98 -18.70
N GLN A 15 -13.53 15.73 -18.36
CA GLN A 15 -13.02 15.82 -16.99
C GLN A 15 -13.13 17.24 -16.41
N SER A 16 -12.90 18.29 -17.23
CA SER A 16 -13.05 19.68 -16.80
C SER A 16 -14.51 20.14 -16.71
N SER A 17 -15.42 19.51 -17.49
CA SER A 17 -16.83 19.88 -17.52
C SER A 17 -17.63 19.51 -16.25
N GLY A 18 -17.14 18.57 -15.44
CA GLY A 18 -17.88 18.03 -14.29
C GLY A 18 -19.14 17.21 -14.65
N MET A 19 -19.38 16.93 -15.92
CA MET A 19 -20.53 16.16 -16.39
C MET A 19 -20.38 14.66 -16.10
N THR A 20 -21.49 13.94 -15.97
CA THR A 20 -21.46 12.47 -16.02
C THR A 20 -21.09 11.98 -17.43
N GLN A 21 -20.49 10.79 -17.53
CA GLN A 21 -20.10 10.21 -18.84
C GLN A 21 -21.29 10.11 -19.80
N ALA A 22 -22.45 9.68 -19.30
CA ALA A 22 -23.65 9.53 -20.09
C ALA A 22 -24.17 10.87 -20.63
N ALA A 23 -24.15 11.93 -19.80
CA ALA A 23 -24.56 13.26 -20.21
C ALA A 23 -23.63 13.83 -21.29
N TYR A 24 -22.32 13.70 -21.10
CA TYR A 24 -21.31 14.14 -22.06
C TYR A 24 -21.42 13.37 -23.39
N CYS A 25 -21.53 12.04 -23.34
CA CYS A 25 -21.69 11.23 -24.54
C CYS A 25 -22.97 11.58 -25.30
N ARG A 26 -24.08 11.85 -24.60
CA ARG A 26 -25.33 12.28 -25.24
C ARG A 26 -25.20 13.64 -25.93
N GLN A 27 -24.56 14.61 -25.28
CA GLN A 27 -24.35 15.96 -25.83
C GLN A 27 -23.43 15.94 -27.05
N HIS A 28 -22.34 15.17 -27.00
CA HIS A 28 -21.33 15.10 -28.06
C HIS A 28 -21.57 13.96 -29.06
N ARG A 29 -22.73 13.28 -28.97
CA ARG A 29 -23.11 12.14 -29.85
C ARG A 29 -22.05 11.03 -29.91
N LEU A 30 -21.42 10.75 -28.77
CA LEU A 30 -20.42 9.70 -28.62
C LEU A 30 -21.08 8.41 -28.15
N ASN A 31 -20.55 7.27 -28.60
CA ASN A 31 -20.95 5.97 -28.07
C ASN A 31 -20.37 5.79 -26.66
N VAL A 32 -21.23 5.55 -25.67
CA VAL A 32 -20.86 5.42 -24.26
C VAL A 32 -19.87 4.26 -24.03
N LYS A 33 -20.06 3.12 -24.72
CA LYS A 33 -19.17 1.96 -24.56
C LYS A 33 -17.77 2.26 -25.10
N THR A 34 -17.70 2.89 -26.27
CA THR A 34 -16.43 3.32 -26.86
C THR A 34 -15.74 4.35 -25.99
N PHE A 35 -16.49 5.33 -25.46
CA PHE A 35 -15.97 6.35 -24.55
C PHE A 35 -15.39 5.71 -23.27
N ALA A 36 -16.11 4.76 -22.66
CA ALA A 36 -15.66 4.05 -21.47
C ALA A 36 -14.38 3.24 -21.72
N ALA A 37 -14.28 2.55 -22.87
CA ALA A 37 -13.07 1.83 -23.26
C ALA A 37 -11.87 2.79 -23.41
N ARG A 38 -12.06 3.95 -24.06
CA ARG A 38 -11.01 4.96 -24.23
C ARG A 38 -10.61 5.65 -22.93
N LEU A 39 -11.56 5.86 -22.03
CA LEU A 39 -11.26 6.37 -20.69
C LEU A 39 -10.43 5.38 -19.86
N HIS A 40 -10.71 4.07 -19.99
CA HIS A 40 -9.91 3.03 -19.35
C HIS A 40 -8.47 3.02 -19.91
N ASP A 41 -8.31 3.03 -21.24
CA ASP A 41 -6.99 3.10 -21.89
C ASP A 41 -6.21 4.35 -21.41
N PHE A 42 -6.85 5.52 -21.42
CA PHE A 42 -6.25 6.78 -20.96
C PHE A 42 -5.80 6.73 -19.50
N ARG A 43 -6.61 6.15 -18.60
CA ARG A 43 -6.26 6.01 -17.18
C ARG A 43 -5.08 5.08 -16.97
N ASN A 44 -4.97 4.00 -17.74
CA ASN A 44 -3.84 3.09 -17.61
C ASN A 44 -2.54 3.72 -18.13
N GLU A 45 -2.61 4.51 -19.20
CA GLU A 45 -1.45 5.25 -19.73
C GLU A 45 -1.02 6.42 -18.82
N HIS A 46 -1.98 7.05 -18.12
CA HIS A 46 -1.74 8.21 -17.24
C HIS A 46 -1.80 7.88 -15.74
N SER A 47 -1.87 6.60 -15.37
CA SER A 47 -1.81 6.22 -13.97
C SER A 47 -0.39 6.48 -13.49
N THR A 48 -0.21 7.53 -12.71
CA THR A 48 1.01 7.68 -11.93
C THR A 48 1.13 6.48 -10.98
N PRO A 49 2.34 5.97 -10.69
CA PRO A 49 2.51 4.96 -9.66
C PRO A 49 2.00 5.54 -8.34
N ALA A 50 0.86 5.05 -7.87
CA ALA A 50 0.31 5.41 -6.59
C ALA A 50 1.00 4.56 -5.51
N PHE A 51 1.34 5.17 -4.37
CA PHE A 51 1.82 4.41 -3.21
C PHE A 51 0.70 3.47 -2.74
N ILE A 52 1.00 2.17 -2.70
CA ILE A 52 0.09 1.16 -2.17
C ILE A 52 0.36 1.05 -0.67
N PRO A 53 -0.65 1.23 0.21
CA PRO A 53 -0.46 1.00 1.63
C PRO A 53 -0.22 -0.48 1.88
N VAL A 54 0.99 -0.82 2.34
CA VAL A 54 1.34 -2.18 2.76
C VAL A 54 1.25 -2.23 4.29
N GLN A 55 0.49 -3.19 4.80
CA GLN A 55 0.47 -3.50 6.22
C GLN A 55 1.78 -4.21 6.56
N VAL A 56 2.73 -3.49 7.16
CA VAL A 56 3.96 -4.08 7.68
C VAL A 56 3.60 -4.86 8.93
N LYS A 57 3.62 -6.19 8.83
CA LYS A 57 3.51 -7.05 10.01
C LYS A 57 4.80 -6.89 10.80
N GLU A 58 4.72 -6.27 11.98
CA GLU A 58 5.87 -6.19 12.89
C GLU A 58 6.40 -7.62 13.12
N PRO A 59 7.72 -7.83 12.97
CA PRO A 59 8.29 -9.14 13.23
C PRO A 59 8.00 -9.51 14.68
N ALA A 60 7.41 -10.69 14.88
CA ALA A 60 7.14 -11.22 16.20
C ALA A 60 8.46 -11.26 16.98
N THR A 61 8.61 -10.38 17.96
CA THR A 61 9.81 -10.34 18.80
C THR A 61 9.74 -11.56 19.70
N ALA A 62 10.50 -12.61 19.37
CA ALA A 62 10.60 -13.76 20.23
C ALA A 62 11.32 -13.36 21.52
N LEU A 63 10.74 -13.74 22.66
CA LEU A 63 11.24 -13.43 23.99
C LEU A 63 11.77 -14.69 24.66
N LEU A 64 12.92 -14.56 25.31
CA LEU A 64 13.45 -15.48 26.29
C LEU A 64 12.86 -15.12 27.65
N VAL A 65 12.32 -16.12 28.35
CA VAL A 65 11.78 -15.97 29.70
C VAL A 65 12.58 -16.85 30.63
N LEU A 66 13.22 -16.24 31.63
CA LEU A 66 14.03 -16.91 32.64
C LEU A 66 13.34 -16.80 33.99
N HIS A 67 13.21 -17.92 34.69
CA HIS A 67 12.72 -17.98 36.06
C HIS A 67 13.91 -18.21 36.99
N THR A 68 14.16 -17.26 37.88
CA THR A 68 15.21 -17.38 38.89
C THR A 68 14.68 -18.09 40.14
N GLY A 69 15.55 -18.74 40.90
CA GLY A 69 15.18 -19.50 42.11
C GLY A 69 14.54 -18.65 43.21
N HIS A 70 14.68 -17.32 43.15
CA HIS A 70 14.07 -16.36 44.08
C HIS A 70 12.65 -15.92 43.69
N GLY A 71 12.07 -16.50 42.62
CA GLY A 71 10.74 -16.14 42.13
C GLY A 71 10.71 -14.96 41.17
N SER A 72 11.87 -14.33 40.89
CA SER A 72 11.96 -13.25 39.90
C SER A 72 11.92 -13.83 38.48
N ARG A 73 11.21 -13.12 37.60
CA ARG A 73 11.05 -13.46 36.19
C ARG A 73 11.72 -12.41 35.33
N LEU A 74 12.60 -12.83 34.43
CA LEU A 74 13.33 -11.96 33.52
C LEU A 74 12.87 -12.25 32.08
N GLU A 75 12.44 -11.21 31.38
CA GLU A 75 12.07 -11.26 29.96
C GLU A 75 13.12 -10.52 29.14
N LEU A 76 13.66 -11.17 28.12
CA LEU A 76 14.71 -10.63 27.26
C LEU A 76 14.39 -10.94 25.79
N PRO A 77 14.80 -10.09 24.83
CA PRO A 77 14.79 -10.48 23.42
C PRO A 77 15.67 -11.71 23.16
N ILE A 78 15.27 -12.59 22.23
CA ILE A 78 16.12 -13.73 21.80
C ILE A 78 17.45 -13.29 21.18
N THR A 79 17.56 -12.03 20.77
CA THR A 79 18.77 -11.44 20.17
C THR A 79 19.80 -11.04 21.22
N VAL A 80 19.55 -11.29 22.51
CA VAL A 80 20.48 -10.96 23.59
C VAL A 80 21.77 -11.78 23.47
N SER A 81 22.90 -11.12 23.71
CA SER A 81 24.22 -11.76 23.67
C SER A 81 24.37 -12.82 24.75
N ALA A 82 24.76 -14.04 24.37
CA ALA A 82 24.95 -15.15 25.30
C ALA A 82 26.04 -14.88 26.35
N PRO A 83 27.22 -14.30 26.02
CA PRO A 83 28.21 -13.87 27.01
C PRO A 83 27.66 -12.88 28.04
N TRP A 84 26.91 -11.88 27.59
CA TRP A 84 26.29 -10.88 28.47
C TRP A 84 25.26 -11.53 29.41
N LEU A 85 24.43 -12.43 28.87
CA LEU A 85 23.45 -13.14 29.68
C LEU A 85 24.13 -14.00 30.75
N ALA A 86 25.25 -14.64 30.41
CA ALA A 86 26.03 -15.41 31.39
C ALA A 86 26.62 -14.52 32.50
N GLU A 87 27.08 -13.31 32.17
CA GLU A 87 27.53 -12.33 33.17
C GLU A 87 26.38 -11.88 34.07
N LEU A 88 25.23 -11.55 33.50
CA LEU A 88 24.05 -11.17 34.26
C LEU A 88 23.63 -12.28 35.24
N LEU A 89 23.57 -13.53 34.76
CA LEU A 89 23.20 -14.67 35.60
C LEU A 89 24.20 -14.92 36.74
N ARG A 90 25.49 -14.68 36.51
CA ARG A 90 26.52 -14.75 37.58
C ARG A 90 26.33 -13.69 38.66
N CYS A 91 25.85 -12.50 38.30
CA CYS A 91 25.58 -11.44 39.26
C CYS A 91 24.29 -11.64 40.06
N LEU A 92 23.37 -12.48 39.56
CA LEU A 92 22.07 -12.75 40.17
C LEU A 92 22.04 -14.06 40.99
N ALA A 93 23.08 -14.88 40.90
CA ALA A 93 23.26 -16.10 41.69
C ALA A 93 23.86 -15.77 43.06
#